data_AF-A0A151KS97-F1
#
_entry.id   AF-A0A151KS97-F1
#
_cell.length_a   1.000
_cell.length_b   1.000
_cell.length_c   1.000
_cell.angle_alpha   90.00
_cell.angle_beta   90.00
_cell.angle_gamma   90.00
#
_symmetry.space_group_name_H-M   'P 1'
#
loop_
_entity.id
_entity.type
_entity.pdbx_description
1 polymer ?
#
loop_
_entity_poly.entity_id
_entity_poly.type
_entity_poly.pdbx_seq_one_letter_code
_entity_poly.pdbx_strand_id
1 'polypeptide(L)'
;MYLKKTSAYQSEVLMLLHELMYTSKGCLSFRQLQAQLGSKVESDIRRLCLHGMLSNYIEFKSTSIQLTERGMKYYLEKQTAPPIFDLCS
;
A
#
# COMPACT_ATOMS: atom_id res chain seq x y z
N MET A 1 16.85 7.96 16.37
CA MET A 1 15.42 8.37 16.32
C MET A 1 14.85 8.34 14.87
N TYR A 2 15.27 7.39 14.02
CA TYR A 2 14.88 7.32 12.59
C TYR A 2 13.97 6.14 12.23
N LEU A 3 13.78 5.17 13.14
CA LEU A 3 13.00 3.95 12.88
C LEU A 3 11.48 4.17 12.75
N LYS A 4 10.91 5.19 13.40
CA LYS A 4 9.45 5.40 13.42
C LYS A 4 8.89 5.89 12.07
N LYS A 5 9.67 6.63 11.28
CA LYS A 5 9.20 7.20 10.00
C LYS A 5 9.13 6.15 8.89
N THR A 6 10.05 5.21 8.87
CA THR A 6 10.05 4.10 7.91
C THR A 6 8.91 3.11 8.17
N SER A 7 8.54 2.87 9.43
CA SER A 7 7.40 2.00 9.75
C SER A 7 6.08 2.63 9.33
N ALA A 8 5.88 3.93 9.59
CA ALA A 8 4.68 4.65 9.16
C ALA A 8 4.51 4.58 7.64
N TYR A 9 5.57 4.89 6.88
CA TYR A 9 5.53 4.83 5.42
C TYR A 9 5.21 3.43 4.88
N GLN A 10 5.76 2.38 5.49
CA GLN A 10 5.44 1.00 5.11
C GLN A 10 3.97 0.65 5.41
N SER A 11 3.44 1.09 6.55
CA SER A 11 2.02 0.92 6.86
C SER A 11 1.12 1.64 5.85
N GLU A 12 1.52 2.83 5.39
CA GLU A 12 0.78 3.57 4.37
C GLU A 12 0.82 2.89 2.99
N VAL A 13 1.95 2.29 2.62
CA VAL A 13 2.04 1.46 1.41
C VAL A 13 1.12 0.23 1.54
N LEU A 14 1.05 -0.40 2.72
CA LEU A 14 0.12 -1.51 2.95
C LEU A 14 -1.34 -1.07 2.88
N MET A 15 -1.68 0.13 3.39
CA MET A 15 -3.04 0.69 3.25
C MET A 15 -3.39 0.95 1.78
N LEU A 16 -2.45 1.45 0.98
CA LEU A 16 -2.63 1.61 -0.47
C LEU A 16 -2.95 0.27 -1.14
N LEU A 17 -2.18 -0.78 -0.85
CA LEU A 17 -2.40 -2.11 -1.42
C LEU A 17 -3.70 -2.74 -0.90
N HIS A 18 -4.06 -2.49 0.35
CA HIS A 18 -5.33 -2.91 0.95
C HIS A 18 -6.52 -2.33 0.17
N GLU A 19 -6.58 -1.00 0.01
CA GLU A 19 -7.71 -0.36 -0.68
C GLU A 19 -7.84 -0.88 -2.13
N LEU A 20 -6.72 -1.11 -2.82
CA LEU A 20 -6.71 -1.71 -4.16
C LEU A 20 -7.18 -3.17 -4.16
N MET A 21 -6.79 -3.98 -3.18
CA MET A 21 -7.24 -5.39 -3.06
C MET A 21 -8.75 -5.52 -2.90
N TYR A 22 -9.37 -4.62 -2.13
CA TYR A 22 -10.79 -4.67 -1.82
C TYR A 22 -11.67 -3.85 -2.76
N THR A 23 -11.09 -3.17 -3.77
CA THR A 23 -11.90 -2.54 -4.82
C THR A 23 -12.37 -3.55 -5.85
N SER A 24 -13.60 -3.38 -6.38
CA SER A 24 -14.05 -4.17 -7.53
C SER A 24 -13.07 -4.01 -8.70
N LYS A 25 -12.50 -5.13 -9.15
CA LYS A 25 -11.51 -5.28 -10.23
C LYS A 25 -10.06 -4.87 -9.90
N GLY A 26 -9.72 -4.61 -8.63
CA GLY A 26 -8.34 -4.30 -8.26
C GLY A 26 -7.82 -2.99 -8.86
N CYS A 27 -8.72 -2.08 -9.24
CA CYS A 27 -8.37 -0.81 -9.87
C CYS A 27 -9.15 0.37 -9.26
N LEU A 28 -8.45 1.48 -9.07
CA LEU A 28 -8.99 2.73 -8.52
C LEU A 28 -8.49 3.91 -9.34
N SER A 29 -9.34 4.90 -9.59
CA SER A 29 -8.82 6.17 -10.12
C SER A 29 -8.01 6.90 -9.04
N PHE A 30 -7.03 7.70 -9.46
CA PHE A 30 -6.23 8.50 -8.51
C PHE A 30 -7.11 9.40 -7.63
N ARG A 31 -8.21 9.95 -8.18
CA ARG A 31 -9.17 10.78 -7.42
C ARG A 31 -9.89 9.99 -6.32
N GLN A 32 -10.33 8.78 -6.63
CA GLN A 32 -10.99 7.93 -5.63
C GLN A 32 -10.01 7.47 -4.56
N LEU A 33 -8.79 7.10 -4.96
CA LEU A 33 -7.73 6.75 -4.02
C LEU A 33 -7.41 7.93 -3.09
N GLN A 34 -7.31 9.14 -3.64
CA GLN A 34 -7.09 10.36 -2.88
C GLN A 34 -8.24 10.64 -1.90
N ALA A 35 -9.48 10.38 -2.28
CA ALA A 35 -10.63 10.53 -1.39
C ALA A 35 -10.64 9.51 -0.25
N GLN A 36 -10.21 8.27 -0.50
CA GLN A 36 -10.21 7.18 0.50
C GLN A 36 -9.02 7.25 1.47
N LEU A 37 -7.84 7.59 0.96
CA LEU A 37 -6.60 7.60 1.73
C LEU A 37 -6.16 8.99 2.18
N GLY A 38 -6.66 10.07 1.55
CA GLY A 38 -6.16 11.44 1.77
C GLY A 38 -6.24 11.93 3.21
N SER A 39 -7.17 11.41 4.01
CA SER A 39 -7.27 11.70 5.44
C SER A 39 -6.59 10.66 6.34
N LYS A 40 -6.16 9.52 5.78
CA LYS A 40 -5.59 8.36 6.51
C LYS A 40 -4.08 8.25 6.38
N VAL A 41 -3.49 8.85 5.34
CA VAL A 41 -2.03 8.91 5.15
C VAL A 41 -1.49 10.29 5.49
N GLU A 42 -0.41 10.32 6.25
CA GLU A 42 0.40 11.53 6.50
C GLU A 42 1.33 11.82 5.31
N SER A 43 1.76 10.77 4.59
CA SER A 43 2.59 10.91 3.40
C SER A 43 1.79 11.32 2.17
N ASP A 44 2.44 12.12 1.32
CA ASP A 44 1.90 12.47 0.00
C ASP A 44 1.55 11.21 -0.79
N ILE A 45 0.26 11.06 -1.15
CA ILE A 45 -0.26 9.94 -1.93
C ILE A 45 0.50 9.76 -3.25
N ARG A 46 0.98 10.83 -3.86
CA ARG A 46 1.82 10.75 -5.07
C ARG A 46 3.13 10.02 -4.80
N ARG A 47 3.75 10.26 -3.63
CA ARG A 47 4.98 9.55 -3.23
C ARG A 47 4.70 8.08 -2.95
N LEU A 48 3.56 7.76 -2.33
CA LEU A 48 3.16 6.36 -2.10
C LEU A 48 2.91 5.64 -3.42
N CYS A 49 2.20 6.27 -4.36
CA CYS A 49 1.96 5.68 -5.67
C CYS A 49 3.26 5.54 -6.49
N LEU A 50 4.15 6.54 -6.42
CA LEU A 50 5.45 6.48 -7.08
C LEU A 50 6.28 5.31 -6.53
N HIS A 51 6.32 5.14 -5.22
CA HIS A 51 7.01 4.00 -4.59
C HIS A 51 6.37 2.66 -4.99
N GLY A 52 5.05 2.58 -4.99
CA GLY A 52 4.31 1.39 -5.45
C GLY A 52 4.66 1.04 -6.90
N MET A 53 4.76 2.04 -7.77
CA MET A 53 5.14 1.87 -9.18
C MET A 53 6.59 1.40 -9.33
N LEU A 54 7.53 2.06 -8.65
CA LEU A 54 8.95 1.68 -8.68
C LEU A 54 9.20 0.28 -8.11
N SER A 55 8.40 -0.13 -7.13
CA SER A 55 8.46 -1.47 -6.52
C SER A 55 7.69 -2.53 -7.31
N ASN A 56 7.04 -2.13 -8.41
CA ASN A 56 6.15 -2.97 -9.23
C ASN A 56 4.98 -3.58 -8.43
N TYR A 57 4.46 -2.87 -7.43
CA TYR A 57 3.27 -3.26 -6.68
C TYR A 57 1.98 -2.77 -7.34
N ILE A 58 2.05 -1.64 -8.04
CA ILE A 58 0.93 -1.05 -8.75
C ILE A 58 1.37 -0.61 -10.14
N GLU A 59 0.44 -0.56 -11.08
CA GLU A 59 0.61 -0.03 -12.42
C GLU A 59 -0.37 1.12 -12.67
N PHE A 60 0.04 2.11 -13.45
CA PHE A 60 -0.86 3.17 -13.93
C PHE A 60 -1.40 2.79 -15.31
N LYS A 61 -2.72 2.63 -15.41
CA LYS A 61 -3.48 2.39 -16.65
C LYS A 61 -4.26 3.66 -16.98
N SER A 62 -3.64 4.57 -17.75
CA SER A 62 -4.20 5.87 -18.16
C SER A 62 -4.65 6.76 -16.98
N THR A 63 -5.83 6.50 -16.41
CA THR A 63 -6.42 7.26 -15.30
C THR A 63 -6.67 6.40 -14.05
N SER A 64 -6.39 5.11 -14.11
CA SER A 64 -6.54 4.18 -12.98
C SER A 64 -5.19 3.64 -12.52
N ILE A 65 -5.15 3.31 -11.24
CA ILE A 65 -4.10 2.60 -10.55
C ILE A 65 -4.60 1.17 -10.41
N GLN A 66 -3.83 0.22 -10.90
CA GLN A 66 -4.15 -1.19 -10.87
C GLN A 66 -3.15 -1.92 -9.99
N LEU A 67 -3.64 -2.82 -9.15
CA LEU A 67 -2.79 -3.71 -8.37
C LEU A 67 -2.13 -4.75 -9.28
N THR A 68 -0.82 -4.97 -9.11
CA THR A 68 -0.11 -6.05 -9.79
C THR A 68 -0.14 -7.34 -8.97
N GLU A 69 0.14 -8.48 -9.60
CA GLU A 69 0.32 -9.75 -8.88
C GLU A 69 1.41 -9.67 -7.80
N ARG A 70 2.48 -8.92 -8.08
CA ARG A 70 3.57 -8.71 -7.11
C ARG A 70 3.10 -7.88 -5.91
N GLY A 71 2.31 -6.82 -6.14
CA GLY A 71 1.72 -6.02 -5.07
C GLY A 71 0.75 -6.82 -4.21
N MET A 72 -0.08 -7.64 -4.84
CA MET A 72 -0.96 -8.58 -4.15
C MET A 72 -0.18 -9.58 -3.30
N LYS A 73 0.86 -10.21 -3.86
CA LYS A 73 1.71 -11.16 -3.13
C LYS A 73 2.41 -10.50 -1.94
N TYR A 74 2.98 -9.31 -2.14
CA TYR A 74 3.62 -8.55 -1.06
C TYR A 74 2.62 -8.21 0.06
N TYR A 75 1.43 -7.76 -0.30
CA TYR A 75 0.37 -7.46 0.67
C TYR A 75 0.00 -8.71 1.48
N LEU A 76 -0.23 -9.85 0.81
CA LEU A 76 -0.56 -11.11 1.46
C LEU A 76 0.57 -11.59 2.38
N GLU A 77 1.83 -11.54 1.95
CA GLU A 77 3.00 -11.92 2.77
C GLU A 77 3.12 -11.07 4.03
N LYS A 78 2.80 -9.77 3.94
CA LYS A 78 2.82 -8.85 5.09
C LYS A 78 1.60 -8.97 5.99
N GLN A 79 0.46 -9.41 5.45
CA GLN A 79 -0.75 -9.69 6.22
C GLN A 79 -0.70 -11.05 6.93
N THR A 80 0.01 -12.02 6.36
CA THR A 80 0.20 -13.38 6.89
C THR A 80 1.44 -13.55 7.75
N ALA A 81 2.31 -12.53 7.83
CA ALA A 81 3.34 -12.51 8.85
C ALA A 81 2.64 -12.52 10.23
N PRO A 82 2.76 -13.60 11.03
CA PRO A 82 2.28 -13.56 12.40
C PRO A 82 3.00 -12.41 13.12
N PRO A 83 2.37 -11.77 14.12
CA PRO A 83 3.15 -10.95 15.03
C PRO A 83 4.26 -11.85 15.58
N ILE A 84 5.52 -11.55 15.25
CA ILE A 84 6.66 -12.12 15.97
C ILE A 84 6.70 -11.39 17.32
N PHE A 85 5.72 -11.72 18.15
CA PHE A 85 5.70 -11.52 19.59
C PHE A 85 5.41 -12.90 20.14
N ASP A 86 6.48 -13.68 20.32
CA ASP A 86 6.65 -14.70 21.36
C ASP A 86 7.75 -15.68 20.95
N LEU A 87 8.99 -15.18 21.00
CA LEU A 87 10.17 -16.02 21.23
C LEU A 87 10.98 -15.37 22.36
N CYS A 88 10.35 -15.27 23.53
CA CYS A 88 11.00 -15.09 24.83
C CYS A 88 9.93 -15.30 25.93
N SER A 89 9.73 -16.54 26.34
CA SER A 89 9.34 -16.94 27.69
C SER A 89 9.78 -18.37 27.92
#